data_AF-A0A958S4R9-F1
#
_entry.id   AF-A0A958S4R9-F1
#
_cell.length_a   1.000
_cell.length_b   1.000
_cell.length_c   1.000
_cell.angle_alpha   90.00
_cell.angle_beta   90.00
_cell.angle_gamma   90.00
#
_symmetry.space_group_name_H-M   'P 1'
#
loop_
_entity.id
_entity.type
_entity.pdbx_description
1 polymer ?
#
loop_
_entity_poly.entity_id
_entity_poly.type
_entity_poly.pdbx_seq_one_letter_code
_entity_poly.pdbx_strand_id
1 'polypeptide(L)'
;MFLRLGFLLALICLAPTIAGERRPPTEAVDRLAELIECEHQGIGAGKLDSDNPLVLEAKIKEAQADVEYYKARIQSVQWLHSKAQVDTKYDRYTLERSQKLHAKSAVSKAELEDAERNFEHSQLNERYIQARVEELKAELKAAEARLTQVSAAVN
;
A
#
# COMPACT_ATOMS: atom_id res chain seq x y z
N MET A 1 -26.96 -11.78 -22.36
CA MET A 1 -25.72 -12.26 -23.01
C MET A 1 -24.58 -11.33 -22.62
N PHE A 2 -23.99 -11.56 -21.43
CA PHE A 2 -22.77 -10.90 -20.97
C PHE A 2 -21.96 -11.93 -20.18
N LEU A 3 -21.28 -12.81 -20.91
CA LEU A 3 -20.12 -13.54 -20.42
C LEU A 3 -18.88 -12.68 -20.69
N ARG A 4 -17.89 -12.79 -19.80
CA ARG A 4 -16.50 -12.27 -19.87
C ARG A 4 -16.21 -10.97 -19.11
N LEU A 5 -16.19 -11.06 -17.78
CA LEU A 5 -15.25 -10.28 -16.96
C LEU A 5 -14.77 -11.01 -15.68
N GLY A 6 -15.24 -12.24 -15.43
CA GLY A 6 -14.83 -13.05 -14.27
C GLY A 6 -13.60 -13.93 -14.49
N PHE A 7 -12.90 -13.85 -15.62
CA PHE A 7 -11.85 -14.82 -15.98
C PHE A 7 -10.41 -14.28 -15.92
N LEU A 8 -10.20 -13.00 -15.61
CA LEU A 8 -8.85 -12.44 -15.47
C LEU A 8 -8.30 -12.44 -14.03
N LEU A 9 -9.13 -12.74 -13.03
CA LEU A 9 -8.72 -12.79 -11.62
C LEU A 9 -8.21 -14.16 -11.16
N ALA A 10 -8.26 -15.19 -12.03
CA ALA A 10 -7.93 -16.56 -11.65
C ALA A 10 -6.53 -17.05 -12.09
N LEU A 11 -5.72 -16.21 -12.76
CA LEU A 11 -4.45 -16.65 -13.37
C LEU A 11 -3.18 -16.19 -12.66
N ILE A 12 -3.27 -15.63 -11.44
CA ILE A 12 -2.09 -15.27 -10.63
C ILE A 12 -1.78 -16.33 -9.55
N CYS A 13 -2.63 -17.34 -9.39
CA CYS A 13 -2.47 -18.33 -8.30
C CYS A 13 -1.73 -19.64 -8.67
N LEU A 14 -1.11 -19.78 -9.84
CA LEU A 14 -0.30 -20.97 -10.12
C LEU A 14 0.95 -20.68 -10.97
N ALA A 15 2.09 -20.58 -10.29
CA ALA A 15 3.36 -21.09 -10.79
C ALA A 15 4.22 -21.58 -9.61
N PRO A 16 4.68 -22.85 -9.60
CA PRO A 16 5.49 -23.40 -8.53
C PRO A 16 7.00 -23.18 -8.76
N THR A 17 7.68 -22.82 -7.66
CA THR A 17 9.06 -23.19 -7.23
C THR A 17 10.29 -22.97 -8.14
N ILE A 18 11.40 -22.64 -7.45
CA ILE A 18 12.82 -22.94 -7.72
C ILE A 18 13.70 -21.73 -8.14
N ALA A 19 14.80 -21.58 -7.37
CA ALA A 19 16.03 -20.82 -7.61
C ALA A 19 15.97 -19.28 -7.46
N GLY A 20 16.33 -18.84 -6.25
CA GLY A 20 17.46 -17.92 -6.07
C GLY A 20 17.44 -16.59 -6.82
N GLU A 21 16.55 -15.67 -6.45
CA GLU A 21 16.83 -14.23 -6.39
C GLU A 21 15.66 -13.54 -5.68
N ARG A 22 15.82 -13.26 -4.37
CA ARG A 22 14.89 -12.40 -3.65
C ARG A 22 15.18 -10.96 -4.04
N ARG A 23 14.59 -10.47 -5.13
CA ARG A 23 14.36 -9.04 -5.30
C ARG A 23 13.09 -8.67 -4.55
N PRO A 24 13.06 -7.56 -3.78
CA PRO A 24 11.89 -7.16 -3.03
C PRO A 24 10.71 -6.85 -3.98
N PRO A 25 9.46 -6.99 -3.52
CA PRO A 25 8.26 -6.78 -4.34
C PRO A 25 7.98 -5.29 -4.59
N THR A 26 9.01 -4.49 -4.87
CA THR A 26 8.86 -3.07 -5.21
C THR A 26 8.30 -2.92 -6.62
N GLU A 27 8.78 -3.66 -7.63
CA GLU A 27 8.27 -3.51 -9.00
C GLU A 27 6.77 -3.80 -9.16
N ALA A 28 6.19 -4.71 -8.38
CA ALA A 28 4.75 -5.00 -8.45
C ALA A 28 3.90 -3.92 -7.78
N VAL A 29 4.43 -3.28 -6.73
CA VAL A 29 3.78 -2.17 -6.02
C VAL A 29 3.97 -0.86 -6.80
N ASP A 30 5.14 -0.67 -7.41
CA ASP A 30 5.50 0.48 -8.24
C ASP A 30 4.71 0.46 -9.55
N ARG A 31 4.55 -0.70 -10.22
CA ARG A 31 3.67 -0.82 -11.40
C ARG A 31 2.19 -0.60 -11.07
N LEU A 32 1.76 -0.96 -9.85
CA LEU A 32 0.40 -0.66 -9.41
C LEU A 32 0.22 0.84 -9.14
N ALA A 33 1.24 1.51 -8.61
CA ALA A 33 1.26 2.96 -8.43
C ALA A 33 1.30 3.71 -9.77
N GLU A 34 2.11 3.26 -10.73
CA GLU A 34 2.21 3.82 -12.09
C GLU A 34 0.89 3.72 -12.87
N LEU A 35 0.17 2.60 -12.74
CA LEU A 35 -1.15 2.44 -13.36
C LEU A 35 -2.21 3.36 -12.75
N ILE A 36 -2.06 3.74 -11.48
CA ILE A 36 -2.98 4.67 -10.80
C ILE A 36 -2.61 6.15 -11.08
N GLU A 37 -1.32 6.45 -11.28
CA GLU A 37 -0.85 7.78 -11.68
C GLU A 37 -1.20 8.11 -13.14
N CYS A 38 -1.27 7.11 -14.03
CA CYS A 38 -1.71 7.31 -15.41
C CYS A 38 -3.18 7.68 -15.57
N GLU A 39 -4.06 7.31 -14.62
CA GLU A 39 -5.49 7.68 -14.67
C GLU A 39 -5.75 9.12 -14.18
N HIS A 40 -4.82 9.71 -13.41
CA HIS A 40 -4.97 11.06 -12.86
C HIS A 40 -4.57 12.21 -13.82
N GLN A 41 -3.89 11.91 -14.94
CA GLN A 41 -3.43 12.94 -15.89
C GLN A 41 -4.40 13.19 -17.06
N GLY A 42 -5.61 12.61 -17.02
CA GLY A 42 -6.48 12.48 -18.16
C GLY A 42 -7.77 13.31 -18.18
N ILE A 43 -7.89 14.47 -17.52
CA ILE A 43 -9.03 15.38 -17.76
C ILE A 43 -8.55 16.84 -17.85
N GLY A 44 -8.08 17.19 -19.04
CA GLY A 44 -7.74 18.56 -19.42
C GLY A 44 -8.98 19.42 -19.65
N ALA A 45 -9.05 20.52 -18.90
CA ALA A 45 -9.20 21.87 -19.44
C ALA A 45 -10.28 22.09 -20.53
N GLY A 46 -11.55 21.94 -20.16
CA GLY A 46 -12.63 22.76 -20.72
C GLY A 46 -13.08 23.74 -19.65
N LYS A 47 -13.22 25.04 -19.97
CA LYS A 47 -14.06 25.97 -19.19
C LYS A 47 -15.52 25.52 -19.35
N LEU A 48 -15.86 24.40 -18.72
CA LEU A 48 -17.23 23.98 -18.51
C LEU A 48 -17.77 24.89 -17.41
N ASP A 49 -18.79 25.68 -17.75
CA ASP A 49 -19.47 26.60 -16.83
C ASP A 49 -19.58 25.94 -15.45
N SER A 50 -18.92 26.53 -14.47
CA SER A 50 -18.92 26.08 -13.08
C SER A 50 -20.32 26.04 -12.47
N ASP A 51 -21.28 26.65 -13.14
CA ASP A 51 -22.65 26.84 -12.71
C ASP A 51 -23.61 25.84 -13.40
N ASN A 52 -23.08 24.97 -14.28
CA ASN A 52 -23.88 23.90 -14.87
C ASN A 52 -24.05 22.76 -13.85
N PRO A 53 -25.30 22.43 -13.44
CA PRO A 53 -25.56 21.42 -12.42
C PRO A 53 -25.02 20.04 -12.78
N LEU A 54 -24.94 19.69 -14.07
CA LEU A 54 -24.35 18.42 -14.54
C LEU A 54 -22.83 18.38 -14.32
N VAL A 55 -22.15 19.52 -14.45
CA VAL A 55 -20.71 19.64 -14.22
C VAL A 55 -20.39 19.57 -12.72
N LEU A 56 -21.24 20.16 -11.89
CA LEU A 56 -21.12 20.08 -10.43
C LEU A 56 -21.37 18.65 -9.92
N GLU A 57 -22.40 17.96 -10.43
CA GLU A 57 -22.68 16.56 -10.07
C GLU A 57 -21.51 15.64 -10.45
N ALA A 58 -20.90 15.85 -11.62
CA ALA A 58 -19.72 15.09 -12.05
C ALA A 58 -18.54 15.30 -11.10
N LYS A 59 -18.25 16.54 -10.70
CA LYS A 59 -17.17 16.87 -9.74
C LYS A 59 -17.41 16.29 -8.35
N ILE A 60 -18.67 16.23 -7.89
CA ILE A 60 -19.01 15.57 -6.62
C ILE A 60 -18.71 14.08 -6.70
N LYS A 61 -19.12 13.40 -7.79
CA LYS A 61 -18.86 11.97 -7.99
C LYS A 61 -17.36 11.67 -8.06
N GLU A 62 -16.59 12.52 -8.74
CA GLU A 62 -15.13 12.43 -8.78
C GLU A 62 -14.52 12.57 -7.38
N ALA A 63 -14.91 13.59 -6.62
CA ALA A 63 -14.42 13.77 -5.25
C ALA A 63 -14.85 12.64 -4.29
N GLN A 64 -16.02 12.03 -4.49
CA GLN A 64 -16.45 10.83 -3.76
C GLN A 64 -15.60 9.61 -4.12
N ALA A 65 -15.27 9.44 -5.41
CA ALA A 65 -14.39 8.38 -5.88
C ALA A 65 -12.99 8.50 -5.28
N ASP A 66 -12.43 9.72 -5.21
CA ASP A 66 -11.15 10.00 -4.54
C ASP A 66 -11.16 9.54 -3.08
N VAL A 67 -12.22 9.89 -2.33
CA VAL A 67 -12.38 9.50 -0.92
C VAL A 67 -12.41 7.98 -0.75
N GLU A 68 -13.21 7.28 -1.55
CA GLU A 68 -13.31 5.82 -1.47
C GLU A 68 -12.02 5.13 -1.91
N TYR A 69 -11.32 5.69 -2.91
CA TYR A 69 -10.00 5.24 -3.33
C TYR A 69 -8.98 5.32 -2.18
N TYR A 70 -8.89 6.45 -1.48
CA TYR A 70 -7.96 6.60 -0.36
C TYR A 70 -8.34 5.70 0.83
N LYS A 71 -9.63 5.53 1.13
CA LYS A 71 -10.09 4.58 2.17
C LYS A 71 -9.64 3.15 1.85
N ALA A 72 -9.85 2.68 0.62
CA ALA A 72 -9.42 1.35 0.20
C ALA A 72 -7.90 1.19 0.28
N ARG A 73 -7.14 2.23 -0.11
CA ARG A 73 -5.68 2.22 -0.04
C ARG A 73 -5.17 2.20 1.41
N ILE A 74 -5.79 2.96 2.31
CA ILE A 74 -5.49 2.90 3.76
C ILE A 74 -5.72 1.49 4.30
N GLN A 75 -6.85 0.85 3.98
CA GLN A 75 -7.14 -0.51 4.44
C GLN A 75 -6.09 -1.52 3.95
N SER A 76 -5.68 -1.42 2.68
CA SER A 76 -4.63 -2.28 2.11
C SER A 76 -3.30 -2.10 2.84
N VAL A 77 -2.87 -0.86 3.09
CA VAL A 77 -1.59 -0.58 3.79
C VAL A 77 -1.67 -0.92 5.27
N GLN A 78 -2.83 -0.79 5.92
CA GLN A 78 -3.03 -1.25 7.30
C GLN A 78 -2.89 -2.77 7.45
N TRP A 79 -3.33 -3.53 6.44
CA TRP A 79 -3.09 -4.97 6.40
C TRP A 79 -1.58 -5.27 6.27
N LEU A 80 -0.88 -4.55 5.39
CA LEU A 80 0.59 -4.67 5.27
C LEU A 80 1.30 -4.31 6.57
N HIS A 81 0.84 -3.29 7.28
CA HIS A 81 1.39 -2.90 8.57
C HIS A 81 1.20 -4.01 9.60
N SER A 82 0.01 -4.59 9.68
CA SER A 82 -0.28 -5.72 10.57
C SER A 82 0.61 -6.93 10.27
N LYS A 83 0.87 -7.21 8.99
CA LYS A 83 1.82 -8.24 8.57
C LYS A 83 3.25 -7.90 9.02
N ALA A 84 3.72 -6.68 8.76
CA ALA A 84 5.06 -6.25 9.16
C ALA A 84 5.28 -6.33 10.68
N GLN A 85 4.25 -6.02 11.48
CA GLN A 85 4.30 -6.19 12.94
C GLN A 85 4.48 -7.66 13.36
N VAL A 86 3.88 -8.60 12.64
CA VAL A 86 4.07 -10.04 12.87
C VAL A 86 5.49 -10.45 12.51
N ASP A 87 5.98 -9.99 11.35
CA ASP A 87 7.34 -10.28 10.88
C ASP A 87 8.39 -9.73 11.87
N THR A 88 8.27 -8.48 12.33
CA THR A 88 9.16 -7.90 13.34
C THR A 88 9.15 -8.70 14.66
N LYS A 89 7.99 -9.20 15.10
CA LYS A 89 7.90 -10.03 16.30
C LYS A 89 8.62 -11.37 16.11
N TYR A 90 8.49 -11.98 14.93
CA TYR A 90 9.16 -13.23 14.60
C TYR A 90 10.68 -13.06 14.52
N ASP A 91 11.16 -12.00 13.87
CA ASP A 91 12.58 -11.71 13.74
C ASP A 91 13.21 -11.34 15.08
N ARG A 92 12.47 -10.64 15.96
CA ARG A 92 12.89 -10.42 17.35
C ARG A 92 13.09 -11.75 18.09
N TYR A 93 12.12 -12.66 18.01
CA TYR A 93 12.23 -13.98 18.65
C TYR A 93 13.43 -14.76 18.11
N THR A 94 13.65 -14.70 16.80
CA THR A 94 14.78 -15.35 16.14
C THR A 94 16.10 -14.78 16.65
N LEU A 95 16.23 -13.45 16.74
CA LEU A 95 17.39 -12.78 17.30
C LEU A 95 17.65 -13.21 18.75
N GLU A 96 16.62 -13.17 19.61
CA GLU A 96 16.73 -13.60 21.01
C GLU A 96 17.19 -15.05 21.14
N ARG A 97 16.71 -15.93 20.26
CA ARG A 97 17.13 -17.34 20.19
C ARG A 97 18.58 -17.45 19.72
N SER A 98 18.97 -16.74 18.67
CA SER A 98 20.35 -16.73 18.15
C SER A 98 21.34 -16.23 19.20
N GLN A 99 21.00 -15.19 19.96
CA GLN A 99 21.82 -14.70 21.09
C GLN A 99 22.05 -15.79 22.14
N LYS A 100 21.00 -16.53 22.53
CA LYS A 100 21.09 -17.64 23.49
C LYS A 100 21.93 -18.81 22.97
N LEU A 101 21.85 -19.10 21.67
CA LEU A 101 22.66 -20.15 21.05
C LEU A 101 24.12 -19.72 20.89
N HIS A 102 24.36 -18.45 20.57
CA HIS A 102 25.71 -17.91 20.41
C HIS A 102 26.47 -17.90 21.74
N ALA A 103 25.79 -17.55 22.84
CA ALA A 103 26.34 -17.64 24.19
C ALA A 103 26.74 -19.08 24.59
N LYS A 104 26.20 -20.10 23.91
CA LYS A 104 26.53 -21.51 24.08
C LYS A 104 27.49 -22.03 23.00
N SER A 105 28.05 -21.15 22.18
CA SER A 105 28.87 -21.48 21.01
C SER A 105 28.20 -22.43 20.01
N ALA A 106 26.86 -22.49 20.01
CA ALA A 106 26.07 -23.37 19.14
C ALA A 106 25.76 -22.74 17.77
N VAL A 107 25.93 -21.42 17.64
CA VAL A 107 25.89 -20.69 16.37
C VAL A 107 27.09 -19.76 16.28
N SER A 108 27.56 -19.56 15.05
CA SER A 108 28.66 -18.66 14.72
C SER A 108 28.29 -17.18 14.96
N LYS A 109 29.32 -16.33 15.05
CA LYS A 109 29.11 -14.88 15.13
C LYS A 109 28.38 -14.34 13.89
N ALA A 110 28.71 -14.87 12.70
CA ALA A 110 28.08 -14.46 11.46
C ALA A 110 26.56 -14.71 11.46
N GLU A 111 26.11 -15.87 11.97
CA GLU A 111 24.68 -16.18 12.10
C GLU A 111 23.95 -15.28 13.10
N LEU A 112 24.63 -14.84 14.18
CA LEU A 112 24.07 -13.85 15.09
C LEU A 112 23.91 -12.49 14.41
N GLU A 113 24.95 -12.03 13.72
CA GLU A 113 24.92 -10.77 12.96
C GLU A 113 23.87 -10.78 11.84
N ASP A 114 23.65 -11.94 11.19
CA ASP A 114 22.55 -12.11 10.23
C ASP A 114 21.18 -11.93 10.89
N ALA A 115 20.98 -12.50 12.08
CA ALA A 115 19.73 -12.33 12.83
C ALA A 115 19.51 -10.88 13.28
N GLU A 116 20.58 -10.17 13.66
CA GLU A 116 20.55 -8.75 14.01
C GLU A 116 20.13 -7.90 12.81
N ARG A 117 20.76 -8.12 11.64
CA ARG A 117 20.41 -7.42 10.40
C ARG A 117 18.97 -7.66 9.97
N ASN A 118 18.49 -8.89 10.07
CA ASN A 118 17.11 -9.22 9.71
C ASN A 118 16.10 -8.49 10.61
N PHE A 119 16.36 -8.47 11.92
CA PHE A 119 15.51 -7.74 12.86
C PHE A 119 15.55 -6.22 12.64
N GLU A 120 16.72 -5.64 12.37
CA GLU A 120 16.82 -4.22 12.03
C GLU A 120 16.04 -3.91 10.74
N HIS A 121 16.18 -4.76 9.72
CA HIS A 121 15.46 -4.61 8.47
C HIS A 121 13.93 -4.68 8.66
N SER A 122 13.43 -5.62 9.46
CA SER A 122 12.00 -5.74 9.74
C SER A 122 11.47 -4.50 10.48
N GLN A 123 12.24 -3.96 11.43
CA GLN A 123 11.89 -2.71 12.13
C GLN A 123 11.82 -1.51 11.19
N LEU A 124 12.77 -1.38 10.26
CA LEU A 124 12.76 -0.31 9.27
C LEU A 124 11.54 -0.44 8.34
N ASN A 125 11.24 -1.66 7.89
CA ASN A 125 10.07 -1.91 7.05
C ASN A 125 8.74 -1.60 7.77
N GLU A 126 8.60 -2.00 9.03
CA GLU A 126 7.42 -1.67 9.85
C GLU A 126 7.23 -0.15 9.96
N ARG A 127 8.31 0.60 10.26
CA ARG A 127 8.27 2.07 10.34
C ARG A 127 7.92 2.72 9.01
N TYR A 128 8.48 2.22 7.92
CA TYR A 128 8.17 2.71 6.58
C TYR A 128 6.68 2.54 6.24
N ILE A 129 6.13 1.35 6.50
CA ILE A 129 4.71 1.08 6.24
C ILE A 129 3.82 1.93 7.15
N GLN A 130 4.17 2.10 8.43
CA GLN A 130 3.45 2.98 9.34
C GLN A 130 3.45 4.44 8.85
N ALA A 131 4.58 4.94 8.35
CA ALA A 131 4.64 6.27 7.74
C ALA A 131 3.71 6.40 6.52
N ARG A 132 3.66 5.36 5.68
CA ARG A 132 2.75 5.32 4.52
C ARG A 132 1.28 5.33 4.92
N VAL A 133 0.90 4.69 6.02
CA VAL A 133 -0.47 4.77 6.57
C VAL A 133 -0.81 6.21 6.94
N GLU A 134 0.08 6.92 7.63
CA GLU A 134 -0.16 8.30 8.05
C GLU A 134 -0.20 9.28 6.87
N GLU A 135 0.64 9.08 5.86
CA GLU A 135 0.59 9.82 4.59
C GLU A 135 -0.78 9.66 3.90
N LEU A 136 -1.25 8.42 3.74
CA LEU A 136 -2.55 8.14 3.12
C LEU A 136 -3.74 8.72 3.92
N LYS A 137 -3.64 8.76 5.25
CA LYS A 137 -4.65 9.44 6.09
C LYS A 137 -4.67 10.95 5.85
N ALA A 138 -3.52 11.58 5.63
CA ALA A 138 -3.44 12.99 5.28
C ALA A 138 -4.04 13.25 3.90
N GLU A 139 -3.78 12.38 2.93
CA GLU A 139 -4.38 12.43 1.59
C GLU A 139 -5.90 12.25 1.62
N LEU A 140 -6.40 11.28 2.41
CA LEU A 140 -7.83 11.10 2.64
C LEU A 140 -8.47 12.37 3.20
N LYS A 141 -7.86 12.99 4.20
CA LYS A 141 -8.36 14.24 4.78
C LYS A 141 -8.42 15.36 3.75
N ALA A 142 -7.46 15.45 2.84
CA ALA A 142 -7.48 16.41 1.74
C ALA A 142 -8.60 16.11 0.73
N ALA A 143 -8.84 14.84 0.42
CA ALA A 143 -9.93 14.42 -0.45
C ALA A 143 -11.32 14.71 0.17
N GLU A 144 -11.49 14.45 1.46
CA GLU A 144 -12.72 14.78 2.21
C GLU A 144 -12.97 16.30 2.24
N ALA A 145 -11.92 17.10 2.43
CA ALA A 145 -12.03 18.55 2.36
C ALA A 145 -12.45 19.03 0.96
N ARG A 146 -11.90 18.44 -0.11
CA ARG A 146 -12.29 18.71 -1.49
C ARG A 146 -13.76 18.35 -1.73
N LEU A 147 -14.20 17.17 -1.30
CA LEU A 147 -15.60 16.75 -1.40
C LEU A 147 -16.53 17.74 -0.68
N THR A 148 -16.15 18.20 0.51
CA THR A 148 -16.92 19.19 1.28
C THR A 148 -17.04 20.52 0.51
N GLN A 149 -15.94 21.01 -0.07
CA GLN A 149 -15.93 22.25 -0.85
C GLN A 149 -16.81 22.16 -2.09
N VAL A 150 -16.68 21.08 -2.88
CA VAL A 150 -17.47 20.90 -4.10
C VAL A 150 -18.95 20.70 -3.77
N SER A 151 -19.26 19.97 -2.69
CA SER A 151 -20.64 19.78 -2.24
C SER A 151 -21.27 21.08 -1.72
N ALA A 152 -20.48 21.95 -1.09
CA ALA A 152 -20.95 23.27 -0.66
C ALA A 152 -21.25 24.22 -1.82
N ALA A 153 -20.56 24.07 -2.97
CA ALA A 153 -20.81 24.88 -4.16
C ALA A 153 -22.15 24.54 -4.86
N VAL A 154 -22.82 23.46 -4.47
CA VAL A 154 -24.12 23.04 -5.00
C VAL A 154 -25.30 23.56 -4.18
N ASN A 155 -25.08 23.96 -2.92
CA ASN A 155 -26.11 24.47 -2.00
C ASN A 155 -26.12 26.00 -1.95
#